data_AF-A0A6L7U3D5-F1
#
_entry.id   AF-A0A6L7U3D5-F1
#
_cell.length_a   1.000
_cell.length_b   1.000
_cell.length_c   1.000
_cell.angle_alpha   90.00
_cell.angle_beta   90.00
_cell.angle_gamma   90.00
#
_symmetry.space_group_name_H-M   'P 1'
#
loop_
_entity.id
_entity.type
_entity.pdbx_description
1 polymer ?
#
loop_
_entity_poly.entity_id
_entity_poly.type
_entity_poly.pdbx_seq_one_letter_code
_entity_poly.pdbx_strand_id
1 'polypeptide(L)'
;MFLGIRSQTRYASLLLTLFIVFGLTAAGCNGNRNQPPEPTPMPPTPVAADSESEPTLTPTPDVPPEPTDTPVPPQPTNTPAAPDPTATVTPQPTDTPVPLPTATPEPPPPAAVTNTTSNLRRGPGTDFPLAGQLAAGALVRPVARNSDGTWLQLDSGVWIWAQLVDHVPPGLPMAALPPTPIPPTDTPVPQAPPTSTPTSQAPAVPLSTEDTHRNMLAQLPVGNRSHHDTYDRDEWDHWVDDDRDCENARAEVLIAESRQAVTYRSNGCTVDTGLWVGPWGGRTFTQASQVDIDHHVPLHNAHISGGHAWSRNQKRAYANDLSLASALQATENGVNRAKGAGAPDEWKPPVQASWCRYAQDWIEVKHKYSLLVTQAEKSALSSMLDTCTGQPYVPPVQPVQPAQATPVPPVSASQSGFPPPRRQGRYCNDFDTRAQYEAFYAGREKPASHDRDNDGRYCEALN
;
A
#
# COMPACT_ATOMS: atom_id res chain seq x y z
N MET A 1 24.29 51.28 -47.16
CA MET A 1 24.11 52.43 -48.07
C MET A 1 22.78 53.06 -47.70
N PHE A 2 22.84 54.26 -47.12
CA PHE A 2 21.71 55.04 -46.62
C PHE A 2 20.80 55.50 -47.77
N LEU A 3 19.49 55.68 -47.51
CA LEU A 3 18.87 57.02 -47.49
C LEU A 3 17.39 56.91 -47.05
N GLY A 4 17.08 57.46 -45.88
CA GLY A 4 15.73 57.82 -45.44
C GLY A 4 15.77 59.27 -44.96
N ILE A 5 15.11 60.17 -45.69
CA ILE A 5 15.06 61.62 -45.44
C ILE A 5 13.65 61.98 -44.94
N ARG A 6 13.64 62.60 -43.74
CA ARG A 6 12.78 63.69 -43.20
C ARG A 6 11.24 63.57 -43.23
N SER A 7 10.63 63.91 -42.08
CA SER A 7 9.94 65.20 -41.83
C SER A 7 8.64 65.04 -41.00
N GLN A 8 8.66 65.35 -39.70
CA GLN A 8 8.02 66.53 -39.05
C GLN A 8 6.65 66.28 -38.39
N THR A 9 6.67 66.25 -37.04
CA THR A 9 5.99 67.15 -36.08
C THR A 9 4.54 67.63 -36.30
N ARG A 10 3.78 67.66 -35.17
CA ARG A 10 2.42 68.21 -34.85
C ARG A 10 1.38 67.07 -34.75
N TYR A 11 0.72 66.78 -33.62
CA TYR A 11 -0.15 67.64 -32.83
C TYR A 11 -0.15 67.27 -31.34
N ALA A 12 0.34 68.18 -30.50
CA ALA A 12 -0.14 68.37 -29.14
C ALA A 12 -1.22 69.45 -29.20
N SER A 13 -2.42 69.18 -28.66
CA SER A 13 -3.50 70.10 -28.22
C SER A 13 -4.88 69.58 -28.60
N LEU A 14 -5.57 68.97 -27.63
CA LEU A 14 -7.02 69.06 -27.38
C LEU A 14 -7.27 68.32 -26.03
N LEU A 15 -7.11 68.99 -24.89
CA LEU A 15 -8.19 69.61 -24.09
C LEU A 15 -9.30 68.59 -23.75
N LEU A 16 -9.31 67.97 -22.57
CA LEU A 16 -9.79 68.54 -21.30
C LEU A 16 -11.10 69.32 -21.47
N THR A 17 -12.25 68.63 -21.55
CA THR A 17 -13.59 69.07 -21.11
C THR A 17 -14.64 68.02 -21.47
N LEU A 18 -15.06 67.18 -20.51
CA LEU A 18 -16.49 66.84 -20.26
C LEU A 18 -16.59 65.95 -19.01
N PHE A 19 -16.41 66.56 -17.84
CA PHE A 19 -17.04 66.11 -16.61
C PHE A 19 -18.35 66.90 -16.46
N ILE A 20 -19.39 66.22 -15.94
CA ILE A 20 -20.70 66.76 -15.52
C ILE A 20 -21.73 66.91 -16.67
N VAL A 21 -22.73 66.03 -16.66
CA VAL A 21 -24.20 66.30 -16.55
C VAL A 21 -24.92 65.03 -17.07
N PHE A 22 -25.45 64.19 -16.17
CA PHE A 22 -26.88 63.83 -16.09
C PHE A 22 -27.07 62.71 -15.06
N GLY A 23 -27.75 63.06 -13.96
CA GLY A 23 -28.23 62.12 -12.96
C GLY A 23 -29.68 61.68 -13.20
N LEU A 24 -30.03 60.60 -12.51
CA LEU A 24 -31.36 60.17 -12.06
C LEU A 24 -32.43 59.87 -13.12
N THR A 25 -32.80 58.58 -13.23
CA THR A 25 -34.16 58.09 -12.98
C THR A 25 -34.16 56.58 -12.71
N ALA A 26 -34.95 56.17 -11.73
CA ALA A 26 -35.06 54.84 -11.18
C ALA A 26 -36.18 54.01 -11.84
N ALA A 27 -36.05 52.68 -11.77
CA ALA A 27 -37.06 51.69 -11.35
C ALA A 27 -37.07 50.42 -12.24
N GLY A 28 -36.89 49.25 -11.60
CA GLY A 28 -37.61 48.04 -11.98
C GLY A 28 -36.79 46.82 -12.42
N CYS A 29 -36.77 45.80 -11.54
CA CYS A 29 -36.72 44.35 -11.81
C CYS A 29 -35.36 43.61 -11.88
N ASN A 30 -34.97 43.09 -10.71
CA ASN A 30 -34.82 41.67 -10.36
C ASN A 30 -33.78 40.78 -11.09
N GLY A 31 -32.86 40.18 -10.30
CA GLY A 31 -32.09 39.00 -10.72
C GLY A 31 -30.67 38.89 -10.16
N ASN A 32 -30.51 38.92 -8.83
CA ASN A 32 -29.19 38.75 -8.18
C ASN A 32 -28.77 37.26 -8.20
N ARG A 33 -27.78 36.91 -9.04
CA ARG A 33 -27.00 35.66 -8.95
C ARG A 33 -25.54 36.03 -9.13
N ASN A 34 -24.80 36.13 -8.03
CA ASN A 34 -23.38 35.77 -7.88
C ASN A 34 -22.87 36.31 -6.54
N GLN A 35 -23.12 35.55 -5.47
CA GLN A 35 -22.42 35.68 -4.21
C GLN A 35 -21.94 34.27 -3.84
N PRO A 36 -20.63 34.06 -3.59
CA PRO A 36 -20.11 32.76 -3.18
C PRO A 36 -20.67 32.39 -1.79
N PRO A 37 -20.87 31.10 -1.48
CA PRO A 37 -21.42 30.69 -0.19
C PRO A 37 -20.45 31.05 0.96
N GLU A 38 -20.98 31.75 1.95
CA GLU A 38 -20.35 32.03 3.24
C GLU A 38 -20.19 30.72 4.04
N PRO A 39 -19.08 30.51 4.77
CA PRO A 39 -18.87 29.28 5.54
C PRO A 39 -19.84 29.21 6.74
N THR A 40 -20.61 28.13 6.82
CA THR A 40 -21.45 27.79 7.97
C THR A 40 -20.60 27.67 9.25
N PRO A 41 -20.99 28.29 10.38
CA PRO A 41 -20.32 28.07 11.66
C PRO A 41 -20.58 26.65 12.17
N MET A 42 -19.53 25.99 12.66
CA MET A 42 -19.59 24.69 13.32
C MET A 42 -20.48 24.74 14.59
N PRO A 43 -21.22 23.66 14.92
CA PRO A 43 -21.94 23.58 16.18
C PRO A 43 -20.95 23.55 17.37
N PRO A 44 -21.30 24.16 18.52
CA PRO A 44 -20.41 24.20 19.68
C PRO A 44 -20.25 22.81 20.32
N THR A 45 -19.01 22.51 20.69
CA THR A 45 -18.61 21.42 21.58
C THR A 45 -19.40 21.48 22.89
N PRO A 46 -20.02 20.38 23.38
CA PRO A 46 -20.60 20.38 24.71
C PRO A 46 -19.47 20.43 25.75
N VAL A 47 -19.44 21.54 26.47
CA VAL A 47 -18.69 21.74 27.72
C VAL A 47 -19.36 20.90 28.80
N ALA A 48 -18.65 19.90 29.33
CA ALA A 48 -19.01 19.30 30.60
C ALA A 48 -18.37 20.15 31.71
N ALA A 49 -19.22 20.75 32.55
CA ALA A 49 -18.84 21.53 33.71
C ALA A 49 -18.63 20.61 34.94
N ASP A 50 -17.77 21.11 35.83
CA ASP A 50 -17.28 20.57 37.09
C ASP A 50 -18.32 19.87 38.00
N SER A 51 -17.83 18.87 38.74
CA SER A 51 -18.16 18.71 40.16
C SER A 51 -17.02 17.98 40.90
N GLU A 52 -16.39 18.73 41.81
CA GLU A 52 -15.55 18.26 42.90
C GLU A 52 -16.25 17.19 43.75
N SER A 53 -15.52 16.15 44.15
CA SER A 53 -15.10 15.93 45.54
C SER A 53 -14.37 14.60 45.72
N GLU A 54 -13.17 14.66 46.29
CA GLU A 54 -12.41 13.52 46.82
C GLU A 54 -13.19 12.79 47.94
N PRO A 55 -12.78 11.56 48.33
CA PRO A 55 -11.93 11.51 49.52
C PRO A 55 -10.80 10.47 49.54
N THR A 56 -9.88 10.79 50.45
CA THR A 56 -8.58 10.26 50.84
C THR A 56 -8.59 8.87 51.51
N LEU A 57 -7.42 8.21 51.49
CA LEU A 57 -7.09 6.90 52.08
C LEU A 57 -6.77 6.92 53.60
N THR A 58 -7.13 5.82 54.29
CA THR A 58 -6.54 5.15 55.51
C THR A 58 -6.67 5.79 56.92
N PRO A 59 -6.48 5.08 58.08
CA PRO A 59 -6.47 3.63 58.44
C PRO A 59 -7.26 3.21 59.76
N THR A 60 -7.51 1.88 59.97
CA THR A 60 -7.49 0.96 61.18
C THR A 60 -7.82 1.49 62.64
N PRO A 61 -8.32 0.74 63.70
CA PRO A 61 -8.49 -0.73 63.97
C PRO A 61 -9.79 -1.22 64.69
N ASP A 62 -9.82 -2.55 64.92
CA ASP A 62 -10.31 -3.31 66.11
C ASP A 62 -11.76 -3.79 66.26
N VAL A 63 -11.80 -5.04 66.76
CA VAL A 63 -12.85 -6.06 67.01
C VAL A 63 -13.24 -6.02 68.52
N PRO A 64 -14.25 -6.73 69.10
CA PRO A 64 -15.65 -7.09 68.80
C PRO A 64 -16.64 -6.54 69.90
N PRO A 65 -17.94 -6.93 70.04
CA PRO A 65 -18.38 -8.25 70.57
C PRO A 65 -19.64 -8.87 69.92
N GLU A 66 -19.77 -10.21 70.00
CA GLU A 66 -21.04 -10.98 69.89
C GLU A 66 -21.85 -10.87 71.21
N PRO A 67 -23.12 -11.37 71.37
CA PRO A 67 -23.94 -12.22 70.48
C PRO A 67 -25.42 -11.76 70.32
N THR A 68 -26.25 -12.52 69.57
CA THR A 68 -27.57 -13.09 70.00
C THR A 68 -28.56 -13.34 68.83
N ASP A 69 -28.85 -14.63 68.63
CA ASP A 69 -30.09 -15.35 68.27
C ASP A 69 -31.14 -14.93 67.20
N THR A 70 -31.73 -16.02 66.66
CA THR A 70 -33.12 -16.24 66.14
C THR A 70 -33.31 -16.25 64.60
N PRO A 71 -34.27 -17.01 64.03
CA PRO A 71 -34.26 -18.48 63.88
C PRO A 71 -34.61 -18.97 62.45
N VAL A 72 -34.37 -20.26 62.22
CA VAL A 72 -34.68 -21.06 61.01
C VAL A 72 -36.13 -21.57 61.01
N PRO A 73 -36.85 -21.61 59.86
CA PRO A 73 -38.10 -22.39 59.73
C PRO A 73 -37.90 -23.80 59.12
N PRO A 74 -38.78 -24.77 59.45
CA PRO A 74 -38.46 -26.20 59.47
C PRO A 74 -38.90 -27.04 58.25
N GLN A 75 -38.25 -28.19 58.13
CA GLN A 75 -38.47 -29.31 57.22
C GLN A 75 -39.70 -30.17 57.64
N PRO A 76 -40.50 -30.71 56.70
CA PRO A 76 -41.59 -31.62 57.03
C PRO A 76 -41.12 -33.08 57.24
N THR A 77 -41.71 -33.72 58.25
CA THR A 77 -41.48 -35.09 58.72
C THR A 77 -42.64 -36.00 58.29
N ASN A 78 -42.31 -37.24 57.88
CA ASN A 78 -43.23 -38.36 57.63
C ASN A 78 -43.88 -38.88 58.93
N THR A 79 -45.00 -39.63 58.85
CA THR A 79 -45.52 -40.76 59.72
C THR A 79 -47.08 -40.87 59.57
N PRO A 80 -47.77 -42.02 59.80
CA PRO A 80 -48.21 -42.97 58.77
C PRO A 80 -49.74 -43.28 58.81
N ALA A 81 -50.27 -44.07 57.87
CA ALA A 81 -51.59 -44.68 58.01
C ALA A 81 -51.62 -46.10 57.37
N ALA A 82 -52.29 -47.02 58.07
CA ALA A 82 -52.56 -48.42 57.69
C ALA A 82 -54.08 -48.63 57.46
N PRO A 83 -54.60 -49.85 57.19
CA PRO A 83 -54.43 -50.69 55.99
C PRO A 83 -55.77 -51.07 55.28
N ASP A 84 -55.63 -51.65 54.07
CA ASP A 84 -56.57 -52.52 53.28
C ASP A 84 -57.85 -51.91 52.62
N PRO A 85 -58.44 -52.50 51.53
CA PRO A 85 -58.38 -53.91 51.14
C PRO A 85 -58.02 -54.24 49.67
N THR A 86 -57.69 -55.53 49.49
CA THR A 86 -57.52 -56.32 48.27
C THR A 86 -58.56 -56.06 47.15
N ALA A 87 -58.10 -55.81 45.91
CA ALA A 87 -58.82 -56.22 44.68
C ALA A 87 -57.97 -56.18 43.40
N THR A 88 -57.84 -57.36 42.79
CA THR A 88 -57.78 -57.66 41.34
C THR A 88 -56.57 -57.22 40.51
N VAL A 89 -55.65 -58.18 40.34
CA VAL A 89 -54.60 -58.21 39.33
C VAL A 89 -55.22 -58.28 37.92
N THR A 90 -54.94 -57.27 37.09
CA THR A 90 -55.13 -57.35 35.63
C THR A 90 -53.75 -57.62 35.01
N PRO A 91 -53.57 -58.65 34.15
CA PRO A 91 -52.28 -58.91 33.53
C PRO A 91 -51.95 -57.78 32.55
N GLN A 92 -50.94 -56.98 32.89
CA GLN A 92 -50.33 -56.01 31.99
C GLN A 92 -49.59 -56.76 30.88
N PRO A 93 -49.71 -56.38 29.60
CA PRO A 93 -48.99 -57.04 28.52
C PRO A 93 -47.48 -56.95 28.79
N THR A 94 -46.80 -58.10 28.74
CA THR A 94 -45.34 -58.18 28.77
C THR A 94 -44.84 -57.60 27.46
N ASP A 95 -44.30 -56.38 27.51
CA ASP A 95 -43.56 -55.79 26.40
C ASP A 95 -42.43 -56.73 26.01
N THR A 96 -42.58 -57.37 24.86
CA THR A 96 -41.50 -58.10 24.20
C THR A 96 -40.41 -57.08 23.87
N PRO A 97 -39.18 -57.21 24.37
CA PRO A 97 -38.13 -56.24 24.09
C PRO A 97 -37.90 -56.19 22.58
N VAL A 98 -38.25 -55.05 21.99
CA VAL A 98 -37.90 -54.73 20.60
C VAL A 98 -36.36 -54.77 20.54
N PRO A 99 -35.75 -55.55 19.62
CA PRO A 99 -34.30 -55.54 19.47
C PRO A 99 -33.86 -54.11 19.16
N LEU A 100 -32.98 -53.56 20.01
CA LEU A 100 -32.38 -52.24 19.80
C LEU A 100 -31.74 -52.23 18.39
N PRO A 101 -32.04 -51.24 17.53
CA PRO A 101 -31.46 -51.19 16.20
C PRO A 101 -29.94 -51.26 16.34
N THR A 102 -29.34 -52.29 15.74
CA THR A 102 -27.89 -52.38 15.62
C THR A 102 -27.44 -51.12 14.89
N ALA A 103 -26.66 -50.27 15.57
CA ALA A 103 -26.14 -49.04 14.99
C ALA A 103 -25.49 -49.39 13.65
N THR A 104 -26.03 -48.82 12.57
CA THR A 104 -25.41 -48.92 11.25
C THR A 104 -24.02 -48.32 11.40
N PRO A 105 -22.93 -49.03 11.06
CA PRO A 105 -21.59 -48.49 11.19
C PRO A 105 -21.52 -47.17 10.42
N GLU A 106 -21.16 -46.11 11.12
CA GLU A 106 -20.98 -44.79 10.54
C GLU A 106 -19.92 -44.89 9.43
N PRO A 107 -20.19 -44.40 8.21
CA PRO A 107 -19.20 -44.42 7.14
C PRO A 107 -17.93 -43.69 7.61
N PRO A 108 -16.73 -44.23 7.33
CA PRO A 108 -15.50 -43.61 7.79
C PRO A 108 -15.40 -42.17 7.25
N PRO A 109 -14.89 -41.21 8.05
CA PRO A 109 -14.77 -39.83 7.62
C PRO A 109 -13.90 -39.73 6.35
N PRO A 110 -14.22 -38.79 5.44
CA PRO A 110 -13.46 -38.60 4.21
C PRO A 110 -11.98 -38.29 4.53
N ALA A 111 -11.08 -38.86 3.74
CA ALA A 111 -9.65 -38.62 3.89
C ALA A 111 -9.29 -37.17 3.51
N ALA A 112 -8.34 -36.58 4.24
CA ALA A 112 -7.85 -35.25 3.94
C ALA A 112 -7.08 -35.23 2.60
N VAL A 113 -7.41 -34.27 1.74
CA VAL A 113 -6.86 -34.15 0.38
C VAL A 113 -6.49 -32.71 0.06
N THR A 114 -5.46 -32.50 -0.75
CA THR A 114 -5.14 -31.17 -1.25
C THR A 114 -6.21 -30.70 -2.24
N ASN A 115 -6.65 -29.45 -2.15
CA ASN A 115 -7.64 -28.89 -3.08
C ASN A 115 -7.01 -28.25 -4.32
N THR A 116 -5.71 -27.97 -4.26
CA THR A 116 -4.92 -27.43 -5.36
C THR A 116 -3.47 -27.90 -5.27
N THR A 117 -2.65 -27.56 -6.26
CA THR A 117 -1.20 -27.77 -6.18
C THR A 117 -0.63 -26.97 -5.01
N SER A 118 -0.09 -27.69 -4.02
CA SER A 118 0.21 -27.16 -2.70
C SER A 118 1.68 -27.32 -2.36
N ASN A 119 2.30 -26.24 -1.88
CA ASN A 119 3.68 -26.26 -1.39
C ASN A 119 3.77 -26.93 -0.02
N LEU A 120 4.75 -27.83 0.14
CA LEU A 120 5.16 -28.41 1.42
C LEU A 120 6.39 -27.67 1.94
N ARG A 121 6.46 -27.43 3.26
CA ARG A 121 7.53 -26.65 3.91
C ARG A 121 8.10 -27.36 5.12
N ARG A 122 9.31 -26.98 5.52
CA ARG A 122 9.97 -27.54 6.71
C ARG A 122 9.46 -26.99 8.05
N GLY A 123 8.52 -26.05 8.03
CA GLY A 123 7.90 -25.46 9.23
C GLY A 123 6.60 -24.70 8.91
N PRO A 124 5.84 -24.29 9.94
CA PRO A 124 4.57 -23.60 9.80
C PRO A 124 4.77 -22.14 9.40
N GLY A 125 4.87 -21.87 8.10
CA GLY A 125 5.06 -20.51 7.59
C GLY A 125 5.66 -20.50 6.20
N THR A 126 5.44 -19.42 5.46
CA THR A 126 6.05 -19.24 4.13
C THR A 126 7.55 -18.97 4.17
N ASP A 127 8.08 -18.63 5.35
CA ASP A 127 9.51 -18.35 5.58
C ASP A 127 10.34 -19.63 5.74
N PHE A 128 9.68 -20.77 5.98
CA PHE A 128 10.37 -22.04 6.04
C PHE A 128 10.69 -22.56 4.63
N PRO A 129 11.89 -23.13 4.40
CA PRO A 129 12.28 -23.67 3.11
C PRO A 129 11.25 -24.66 2.56
N LEU A 130 11.07 -24.64 1.24
CA LEU A 130 10.27 -25.63 0.54
C LEU A 130 10.86 -27.03 0.77
N ALA A 131 10.01 -27.93 1.22
CA ALA A 131 10.31 -29.36 1.33
C ALA A 131 9.88 -30.12 0.06
N GLY A 132 8.91 -29.57 -0.69
CA GLY A 132 8.39 -30.14 -1.92
C GLY A 132 7.05 -29.53 -2.34
N GLN A 133 6.35 -30.21 -3.24
CA GLN A 133 5.00 -29.87 -3.69
C GLN A 133 4.14 -31.12 -3.81
N LEU A 134 2.83 -30.96 -3.63
CA LEU A 134 1.81 -31.96 -3.92
C LEU A 134 0.87 -31.43 -5.00
N ALA A 135 0.46 -32.30 -5.93
CA ALA A 135 -0.58 -31.97 -6.89
C ALA A 135 -1.95 -31.82 -6.20
N ALA A 136 -2.92 -31.20 -6.87
CA ALA A 136 -4.31 -31.19 -6.43
C ALA A 136 -4.87 -32.62 -6.32
N GLY A 137 -5.69 -32.87 -5.30
CA GLY A 137 -6.30 -34.18 -5.03
C GLY A 137 -5.37 -35.19 -4.35
N ALA A 138 -4.16 -34.80 -3.96
CA ALA A 138 -3.21 -35.67 -3.27
C ALA A 138 -3.68 -35.95 -1.83
N LEU A 139 -3.64 -37.22 -1.42
CA LEU A 139 -3.96 -37.61 -0.04
C LEU A 139 -2.89 -37.11 0.92
N VAL A 140 -3.33 -36.52 2.03
CA VAL A 140 -2.45 -36.03 3.10
C VAL A 140 -2.95 -36.51 4.45
N ARG A 141 -2.03 -36.64 5.41
CA ARG A 141 -2.34 -37.04 6.80
C ARG A 141 -1.91 -35.95 7.78
N PRO A 142 -2.77 -34.96 8.03
CA PRO A 142 -2.51 -33.95 9.05
C PRO A 142 -2.49 -34.59 10.44
N VAL A 143 -1.44 -34.34 11.23
CA VAL A 143 -1.26 -34.86 12.60
C VAL A 143 -1.23 -33.77 13.67
N ALA A 144 -0.92 -32.53 13.29
CA ALA A 144 -0.90 -31.39 14.21
C ALA A 144 -1.16 -30.05 13.49
N ARG A 145 -1.34 -28.98 14.27
CA ARG A 145 -1.51 -27.59 13.79
C ARG A 145 -0.53 -26.64 14.48
N ASN A 146 -0.25 -25.49 13.86
CA ASN A 146 0.40 -24.38 14.57
C ASN A 146 -0.61 -23.69 15.52
N SER A 147 -0.12 -22.79 16.37
CA SER A 147 -0.93 -22.07 17.38
C SER A 147 -2.18 -21.40 16.81
N ASP A 148 -2.08 -20.89 15.59
CA ASP A 148 -3.13 -20.10 14.95
C ASP A 148 -4.00 -20.94 14.00
N GLY A 149 -3.69 -22.25 13.87
CA GLY A 149 -4.43 -23.21 13.04
C GLY A 149 -4.30 -23.02 11.52
N THR A 150 -3.47 -22.07 11.07
CA THR A 150 -3.25 -21.71 9.66
C THR A 150 -2.35 -22.69 8.90
N TRP A 151 -1.56 -23.49 9.61
CA TRP A 151 -0.70 -24.52 9.05
C TRP A 151 -0.97 -25.89 9.69
N LEU A 152 -0.93 -26.92 8.86
CA LEU A 152 -1.04 -28.33 9.25
C LEU A 152 0.31 -28.99 9.15
N GLN A 153 0.72 -29.70 10.19
CA GLN A 153 1.87 -30.60 10.12
C GLN A 153 1.38 -31.96 9.64
N LEU A 154 2.04 -32.53 8.65
CA LEU A 154 1.80 -33.87 8.14
C LEU A 154 2.58 -34.90 8.96
N ASP A 155 2.17 -36.17 8.90
CA ASP A 155 2.87 -37.31 9.53
C ASP A 155 4.37 -37.41 9.19
N SER A 156 4.75 -36.97 7.99
CA SER A 156 6.13 -36.83 7.53
C SER A 156 6.93 -35.69 8.20
N GLY A 157 6.29 -34.87 9.05
CA GLY A 157 6.91 -33.76 9.78
C GLY A 157 6.97 -32.43 9.00
N VAL A 158 6.58 -32.43 7.72
CA VAL A 158 6.48 -31.24 6.86
C VAL A 158 5.14 -30.54 7.01
N TRP A 159 5.06 -29.31 6.55
CA TRP A 159 3.94 -28.40 6.80
C TRP A 159 3.26 -27.96 5.51
N ILE A 160 1.94 -27.84 5.56
CA ILE A 160 1.07 -27.40 4.46
C ILE A 160 0.06 -26.36 4.97
N TRP A 161 -0.30 -25.38 4.13
CA TRP A 161 -1.28 -24.36 4.50
C TRP A 161 -2.66 -24.99 4.68
N ALA A 162 -3.31 -24.71 5.81
CA ALA A 162 -4.53 -25.41 6.21
C ALA A 162 -5.69 -25.23 5.23
N GLN A 163 -5.80 -24.06 4.58
CA GLN A 163 -6.88 -23.80 3.60
C GLN A 163 -6.66 -24.52 2.26
N LEU A 164 -5.50 -25.14 2.04
CA LEU A 164 -5.24 -25.92 0.83
C LEU A 164 -5.56 -27.41 1.00
N VAL A 165 -6.07 -27.80 2.18
CA VAL A 165 -6.44 -29.18 2.50
C VAL A 165 -7.91 -29.23 2.87
N ASP A 166 -8.68 -30.02 2.12
CA ASP A 166 -10.08 -30.30 2.41
C ASP A 166 -10.19 -31.51 3.36
N HIS A 167 -11.32 -31.63 4.05
CA HIS A 167 -11.63 -32.74 4.97
C HIS A 167 -10.60 -32.95 6.10
N VAL A 168 -10.02 -31.86 6.60
CA VAL A 168 -9.07 -31.93 7.72
C VAL A 168 -9.79 -32.43 8.99
N PRO A 169 -9.22 -33.42 9.72
CA PRO A 169 -9.80 -33.87 10.97
C PRO A 169 -9.98 -32.72 11.97
N PRO A 170 -11.13 -32.66 12.67
CA PRO A 170 -11.32 -31.71 13.76
C PRO A 170 -10.42 -32.08 14.96
N GLY A 171 -10.04 -31.09 15.76
CA GLY A 171 -9.34 -31.33 17.03
C GLY A 171 -7.88 -31.75 16.91
N LEU A 172 -7.19 -31.43 15.82
CA LEU A 172 -5.75 -31.68 15.72
C LEU A 172 -4.98 -30.95 16.84
N PRO A 173 -4.07 -31.64 17.55
CA PRO A 173 -3.29 -31.04 18.62
C PRO A 173 -2.34 -29.97 18.08
N MET A 174 -1.90 -29.06 18.94
CA MET A 174 -0.81 -28.13 18.60
C MET A 174 0.50 -28.89 18.46
N ALA A 175 1.23 -28.62 17.38
CA ALA A 175 2.58 -29.15 17.22
C ALA A 175 3.47 -28.57 18.32
N ALA A 176 4.26 -29.43 18.96
CA ALA A 176 5.29 -28.98 19.88
C ALA A 176 6.26 -28.05 19.12
N LEU A 177 6.60 -26.90 19.72
CA LEU A 177 7.56 -25.95 19.14
C LEU A 177 8.80 -26.73 18.69
N PRO A 178 9.23 -26.62 17.41
CA PRO A 178 10.48 -27.24 17.00
C PRO A 178 11.61 -26.65 17.85
N PRO A 179 12.57 -27.48 18.31
CA PRO A 179 13.75 -26.95 18.98
C PRO A 179 14.40 -25.93 18.05
N THR A 180 14.72 -24.75 18.60
CA THR A 180 15.46 -23.71 17.90
C THR A 180 16.68 -24.34 17.22
N PRO A 181 16.93 -24.07 15.93
CA PRO A 181 18.10 -24.60 15.26
C PRO A 181 19.34 -24.10 16.00
N ILE A 182 20.10 -25.04 16.55
CA ILE A 182 21.41 -24.75 17.15
C ILE A 182 22.30 -24.30 15.99
N PRO A 183 22.92 -23.11 16.05
CA PRO A 183 23.91 -22.71 15.05
C PRO A 183 25.02 -23.77 15.00
N PRO A 184 25.57 -24.10 13.82
CA PRO A 184 26.62 -25.10 13.73
C PRO A 184 27.79 -24.69 14.62
N THR A 185 28.12 -25.57 15.58
CA THR A 185 29.31 -25.43 16.41
C THR A 185 30.51 -25.75 15.52
N ASP A 186 31.36 -24.75 15.27
CA ASP A 186 32.59 -24.92 14.52
C ASP A 186 33.46 -26.01 15.16
N THR A 187 33.78 -27.02 14.36
CA THR A 187 34.75 -28.06 14.73
C THR A 187 36.15 -27.45 14.63
N PRO A 188 37.00 -27.53 15.68
CA PRO A 188 38.32 -26.92 15.64
C PRO A 188 39.22 -27.68 14.66
N VAL A 189 39.66 -26.98 13.61
CA VAL A 189 40.71 -27.46 12.70
C VAL A 189 42.08 -27.22 13.36
N PRO A 190 43.00 -28.20 13.38
CA PRO A 190 44.34 -28.04 13.96
C PRO A 190 45.14 -26.92 13.25
N GLN A 191 45.58 -25.92 14.01
CA GLN A 191 46.43 -24.84 13.50
C GLN A 191 47.85 -25.34 13.21
N ALA A 192 48.35 -25.03 12.02
CA ALA A 192 49.78 -25.06 11.70
C ALA A 192 50.49 -23.79 12.25
N PRO A 193 51.81 -23.83 12.52
CA PRO A 193 52.53 -22.73 13.17
C PRO A 193 52.61 -21.45 12.31
N PRO A 194 52.77 -20.27 12.94
CA PRO A 194 52.51 -18.99 12.30
C PRO A 194 53.64 -18.59 11.35
N THR A 195 53.26 -18.19 10.13
CA THR A 195 54.11 -17.36 9.28
C THR A 195 53.60 -15.92 9.40
N SER A 196 54.44 -15.05 9.95
CA SER A 196 54.18 -13.62 10.13
C SER A 196 53.90 -12.93 8.80
N THR A 197 52.67 -12.42 8.64
CA THR A 197 52.24 -11.57 7.52
C THR A 197 51.58 -10.32 8.12
N PRO A 198 51.88 -9.11 7.60
CA PRO A 198 51.52 -7.85 8.25
C PRO A 198 50.00 -7.65 8.33
N THR A 199 49.58 -6.97 9.41
CA THR A 199 48.20 -6.66 9.80
C THR A 199 47.38 -6.12 8.62
N SER A 200 46.56 -6.99 8.03
CA SER A 200 45.46 -6.59 7.15
C SER A 200 44.22 -6.37 8.01
N GLN A 201 43.65 -5.17 7.89
CA GLN A 201 42.46 -4.72 8.59
C GLN A 201 41.31 -5.72 8.34
N ALA A 202 40.69 -6.21 9.42
CA ALA A 202 39.55 -7.12 9.33
C ALA A 202 38.45 -6.51 8.43
N PRO A 203 37.81 -7.28 7.54
CA PRO A 203 36.68 -6.80 6.74
C PRO A 203 35.58 -6.29 7.69
N ALA A 204 35.10 -5.06 7.45
CA ALA A 204 33.94 -4.53 8.15
C ALA A 204 32.76 -5.50 7.94
N VAL A 205 32.13 -5.93 9.04
CA VAL A 205 30.85 -6.63 8.97
C VAL A 205 29.88 -5.71 8.19
N PRO A 206 29.19 -6.19 7.14
CA PRO A 206 28.24 -5.35 6.43
C PRO A 206 27.15 -4.92 7.42
N LEU A 207 26.89 -3.61 7.47
CA LEU A 207 25.79 -3.03 8.24
C LEU A 207 24.48 -3.76 7.89
N SER A 208 23.65 -4.01 8.89
CA SER A 208 22.31 -4.56 8.62
C SER A 208 21.53 -3.60 7.72
N THR A 209 20.56 -4.11 6.97
CA THR A 209 19.66 -3.26 6.16
C THR A 209 18.95 -2.22 7.04
N GLU A 210 18.61 -2.57 8.28
CA GLU A 210 18.02 -1.65 9.24
C GLU A 210 18.97 -0.51 9.61
N ASP A 211 20.23 -0.82 9.93
CA ASP A 211 21.24 0.19 10.28
C ASP A 211 21.50 1.16 9.11
N THR A 212 21.45 0.65 7.87
CA THR A 212 21.55 1.48 6.67
C THR A 212 20.42 2.52 6.61
N HIS A 213 19.17 2.11 6.81
CA HIS A 213 18.03 3.03 6.79
C HIS A 213 18.01 3.99 7.97
N ARG A 214 18.45 3.56 9.16
CA ARG A 214 18.63 4.48 10.31
C ARG A 214 19.67 5.55 10.01
N ASN A 215 20.78 5.18 9.37
CA ASN A 215 21.81 6.12 8.93
C ASN A 215 21.28 7.10 7.86
N MET A 216 20.52 6.61 6.87
CA MET A 216 19.88 7.46 5.88
C MET A 216 18.89 8.44 6.52
N LEU A 217 18.04 7.97 7.43
CA LEU A 217 17.10 8.80 8.19
C LEU A 217 17.83 9.87 9.01
N ALA A 218 18.96 9.53 9.63
CA ALA A 218 19.79 10.47 10.37
C ALA A 218 20.30 11.60 9.47
N GLN A 219 20.67 11.30 8.23
CA GLN A 219 21.18 12.25 7.23
C GLN A 219 20.09 13.14 6.59
N LEU A 220 18.82 12.75 6.63
CA LEU A 220 17.75 13.57 6.05
C LEU A 220 17.66 14.94 6.73
N PRO A 221 17.59 16.04 5.96
CA PRO A 221 17.49 17.37 6.50
C PRO A 221 16.15 17.55 7.21
N VAL A 222 16.19 18.05 8.43
CA VAL A 222 14.99 18.32 9.24
C VAL A 222 14.53 19.75 9.00
N GLY A 223 13.28 19.92 8.60
CA GLY A 223 12.69 21.23 8.34
C GLY A 223 11.17 21.21 8.35
N ASN A 224 10.57 22.39 8.30
CA ASN A 224 9.12 22.53 8.24
C ASN A 224 8.61 22.32 6.82
N ARG A 225 7.42 21.72 6.69
CA ARG A 225 6.65 21.72 5.43
C ARG A 225 6.30 23.17 5.06
N SER A 226 6.33 23.48 3.76
CA SER A 226 6.04 24.82 3.23
C SER A 226 5.34 24.72 1.88
N HIS A 227 4.85 25.84 1.31
CA HIS A 227 4.32 25.88 -0.06
C HIS A 227 3.12 24.96 -0.34
N HIS A 228 2.29 24.69 0.68
CA HIS A 228 1.07 23.89 0.53
C HIS A 228 0.07 24.50 -0.46
N ASP A 229 -0.01 25.82 -0.48
CA ASP A 229 -0.93 26.63 -1.28
C ASP A 229 -0.51 26.76 -2.75
N THR A 230 0.74 26.44 -3.08
CA THR A 230 1.27 26.52 -4.45
C THR A 230 1.42 25.15 -5.12
N TYR A 231 0.94 24.08 -4.48
CA TYR A 231 0.95 22.77 -5.09
C TYR A 231 -0.06 22.72 -6.25
N ASP A 232 0.46 22.48 -7.46
CA ASP A 232 -0.33 22.14 -8.63
C ASP A 232 0.11 20.77 -9.14
N ARG A 233 -0.83 19.83 -9.22
CA ARG A 233 -0.57 18.45 -9.67
C ARG A 233 -0.17 18.40 -11.15
N ASP A 234 -0.63 19.34 -11.97
CA ASP A 234 -0.39 19.34 -13.41
C ASP A 234 1.08 19.72 -13.76
N GLU A 235 1.83 20.25 -12.79
CA GLU A 235 3.28 20.46 -12.91
C GLU A 235 4.09 19.16 -12.80
N TRP A 236 3.47 18.08 -12.32
CA TRP A 236 4.07 16.77 -12.10
C TRP A 236 3.58 15.81 -13.19
N ASP A 237 4.08 16.02 -14.42
CA ASP A 237 3.74 15.18 -15.57
C ASP A 237 4.03 13.71 -15.26
N HIS A 238 2.98 12.91 -15.06
CA HIS A 238 3.02 11.57 -14.51
C HIS A 238 2.26 10.60 -15.41
N TRP A 239 2.69 9.34 -15.38
CA TRP A 239 2.27 8.31 -16.34
C TRP A 239 2.69 8.64 -17.76
N VAL A 240 3.95 9.02 -17.91
CA VAL A 240 4.56 9.21 -19.22
C VAL A 240 5.07 7.87 -19.75
N ASP A 241 4.91 7.70 -21.06
CA ASP A 241 5.49 6.64 -21.87
C ASP A 241 6.81 7.18 -22.45
N ASP A 242 7.92 6.89 -21.77
CA ASP A 242 9.24 7.49 -22.05
C ASP A 242 9.94 6.81 -23.23
N ASP A 243 9.77 5.49 -23.36
CA ASP A 243 10.38 4.65 -24.40
C ASP A 243 9.47 4.44 -25.63
N ARG A 244 8.22 4.89 -25.54
CA ARG A 244 7.23 4.94 -26.65
C ARG A 244 6.78 3.57 -27.11
N ASP A 245 6.68 2.63 -26.19
CA ASP A 245 6.16 1.30 -26.46
C ASP A 245 4.64 1.16 -26.20
N CYS A 246 4.00 2.26 -25.80
CA CYS A 246 2.60 2.43 -25.38
C CYS A 246 2.26 2.05 -23.94
N GLU A 247 3.22 1.55 -23.17
CA GLU A 247 3.12 1.23 -21.76
C GLU A 247 3.70 2.38 -20.93
N ASN A 248 2.82 3.30 -20.50
CA ASN A 248 3.29 4.38 -19.64
C ASN A 248 3.76 3.88 -18.26
N ALA A 249 4.41 4.74 -17.48
CA ALA A 249 4.92 4.40 -16.15
C ALA A 249 3.87 3.74 -15.20
N ARG A 250 2.58 3.97 -15.41
CA ARG A 250 1.52 3.24 -14.68
C ARG A 250 1.42 1.78 -15.12
N ALA A 251 1.38 1.54 -16.43
CA ALA A 251 1.35 0.19 -17.00
C ALA A 251 2.61 -0.60 -16.59
N GLU A 252 3.77 0.06 -16.63
CA GLU A 252 5.06 -0.53 -16.26
C GLU A 252 5.08 -1.09 -14.84
N VAL A 253 4.61 -0.30 -13.86
CA VAL A 253 4.51 -0.78 -12.47
C VAL A 253 3.50 -1.92 -12.34
N LEU A 254 2.35 -1.83 -13.03
CA LEU A 254 1.37 -2.91 -12.99
C LEU A 254 1.91 -4.23 -13.57
N ILE A 255 2.68 -4.17 -14.65
CA ILE A 255 3.29 -5.34 -15.28
C ILE A 255 4.34 -5.93 -14.35
N ALA A 256 5.22 -5.08 -13.83
CA ALA A 256 6.33 -5.49 -12.96
C ALA A 256 5.87 -6.14 -11.65
N GLU A 257 4.84 -5.59 -11.02
CA GLU A 257 4.39 -6.04 -9.70
C GLU A 257 3.30 -7.11 -9.76
N SER A 258 2.79 -7.43 -10.94
CA SER A 258 1.84 -8.53 -11.10
C SER A 258 2.56 -9.87 -10.90
N ARG A 259 2.01 -10.71 -10.02
CA ARG A 259 2.50 -12.08 -9.75
C ARG A 259 2.10 -13.08 -10.85
N GLN A 260 1.32 -12.65 -11.82
CA GLN A 260 0.92 -13.42 -13.00
C GLN A 260 1.02 -12.55 -14.25
N ALA A 261 1.04 -13.17 -15.43
CA ALA A 261 0.99 -12.43 -16.68
C ALA A 261 -0.24 -11.52 -16.71
N VAL A 262 -0.05 -10.26 -17.08
CA VAL A 262 -1.15 -9.32 -17.24
C VAL A 262 -1.91 -9.57 -18.55
N THR A 263 -3.14 -9.08 -18.62
CA THR A 263 -3.87 -8.95 -19.88
C THR A 263 -4.11 -7.49 -20.21
N TYR A 264 -4.36 -7.19 -21.47
CA TYR A 264 -4.60 -5.84 -21.96
C TYR A 264 -6.05 -5.68 -22.42
N ARG A 265 -6.53 -4.44 -22.41
CA ARG A 265 -7.79 -4.06 -23.05
C ARG A 265 -7.67 -4.18 -24.57
N SER A 266 -8.79 -3.97 -25.26
CA SER A 266 -8.87 -4.02 -26.73
C SER A 266 -7.94 -3.05 -27.45
N ASN A 267 -7.43 -2.01 -26.78
CA ASN A 267 -6.45 -1.08 -27.34
C ASN A 267 -5.02 -1.62 -27.34
N GLY A 268 -4.76 -2.76 -26.69
CA GLY A 268 -3.45 -3.41 -26.64
C GLY A 268 -2.40 -2.75 -25.74
N CYS A 269 -2.72 -1.63 -25.08
CA CYS A 269 -1.75 -0.83 -24.31
C CYS A 269 -2.17 -0.60 -22.86
N THR A 270 -3.47 -0.70 -22.56
CA THR A 270 -3.95 -0.53 -21.19
C THR A 270 -4.07 -1.87 -20.50
N VAL A 271 -3.26 -2.08 -19.46
CA VAL A 271 -3.37 -3.24 -18.56
C VAL A 271 -4.78 -3.33 -17.97
N ASP A 272 -5.41 -4.50 -18.10
CA ASP A 272 -6.79 -4.76 -17.68
C ASP A 272 -6.86 -5.69 -16.47
N THR A 273 -6.13 -6.81 -16.52
CA THR A 273 -6.12 -7.81 -15.44
C THR A 273 -4.71 -8.31 -15.14
N GLY A 274 -4.52 -8.87 -13.96
CA GLY A 274 -3.24 -9.38 -13.45
C GLY A 274 -3.43 -10.02 -12.08
N LEU A 275 -2.36 -10.12 -11.28
CA LEU A 275 -2.46 -10.53 -9.87
C LEU A 275 -1.58 -9.65 -8.99
N TRP A 276 -2.18 -8.67 -8.32
CA TRP A 276 -1.49 -7.77 -7.41
C TRP A 276 -1.81 -8.09 -5.95
N VAL A 277 -0.82 -7.93 -5.08
CA VAL A 277 -1.00 -8.07 -3.63
C VAL A 277 -0.74 -6.72 -2.98
N GLY A 278 -1.79 -6.16 -2.36
CA GLY A 278 -1.72 -4.87 -1.70
C GLY A 278 -0.68 -4.88 -0.57
N PRO A 279 0.37 -4.04 -0.66
CA PRO A 279 1.52 -4.11 0.26
C PRO A 279 1.18 -3.74 1.71
N TRP A 280 0.11 -2.97 1.89
CA TRP A 280 -0.29 -2.38 3.18
C TRP A 280 -1.51 -3.06 3.81
N GLY A 281 -2.31 -3.77 3.01
CA GLY A 281 -3.55 -4.42 3.44
C GLY A 281 -3.55 -5.94 3.26
N GLY A 282 -2.55 -6.52 2.59
CA GLY A 282 -2.43 -7.96 2.35
C GLY A 282 -3.47 -8.56 1.40
N ARG A 283 -4.41 -7.75 0.89
CA ARG A 283 -5.48 -8.18 -0.01
C ARG A 283 -4.95 -8.38 -1.42
N THR A 284 -5.53 -9.35 -2.13
CA THR A 284 -5.20 -9.64 -3.52
C THR A 284 -6.24 -9.05 -4.46
N PHE A 285 -5.78 -8.52 -5.60
CA PHE A 285 -6.61 -7.90 -6.63
C PHE A 285 -6.25 -8.48 -7.98
N THR A 286 -7.26 -8.62 -8.84
CA THR A 286 -7.08 -9.13 -10.20
C THR A 286 -7.45 -8.12 -11.28
N GLN A 287 -8.22 -7.08 -10.94
CA GLN A 287 -8.58 -6.03 -11.87
C GLN A 287 -7.65 -4.82 -11.70
N ALA A 288 -7.06 -4.35 -12.79
CA ALA A 288 -6.18 -3.17 -12.77
C ALA A 288 -6.91 -1.90 -12.31
N SER A 289 -8.24 -1.86 -12.33
CA SER A 289 -9.07 -0.76 -11.83
C SER A 289 -9.25 -0.72 -10.31
N GLN A 290 -8.92 -1.81 -9.61
CA GLN A 290 -8.95 -1.88 -8.14
C GLN A 290 -7.65 -1.39 -7.50
N VAL A 291 -6.64 -1.12 -8.33
CA VAL A 291 -5.28 -0.82 -7.94
C VAL A 291 -4.91 0.56 -8.48
N ASP A 292 -4.39 1.41 -7.60
CA ASP A 292 -3.73 2.66 -7.96
C ASP A 292 -2.21 2.43 -7.94
N ILE A 293 -1.47 3.19 -8.75
CA ILE A 293 -0.02 3.30 -8.57
C ILE A 293 0.21 4.45 -7.59
N ASP A 294 0.68 4.10 -6.39
CA ASP A 294 0.97 5.03 -5.31
C ASP A 294 2.39 5.58 -5.49
N HIS A 295 2.54 6.90 -5.40
CA HIS A 295 3.82 7.54 -5.16
C HIS A 295 4.11 7.39 -3.67
N HIS A 296 5.07 6.53 -3.32
CA HIS A 296 5.30 6.14 -1.92
C HIS A 296 5.46 7.35 -1.02
N VAL A 297 6.26 8.34 -1.45
CA VAL A 297 6.13 9.73 -1.01
C VAL A 297 5.20 10.47 -2.00
N PRO A 298 4.01 10.95 -1.58
CA PRO A 298 3.05 11.57 -2.51
C PRO A 298 3.60 12.82 -3.20
N LEU A 299 3.16 13.12 -4.43
CA LEU A 299 3.57 14.32 -5.19
C LEU A 299 3.42 15.62 -4.38
N HIS A 300 2.29 15.79 -3.67
CA HIS A 300 2.08 16.95 -2.80
C HIS A 300 3.07 16.96 -1.63
N ASN A 301 3.35 15.81 -1.02
CA ASN A 301 4.36 15.71 0.05
C ASN A 301 5.76 16.06 -0.46
N ALA A 302 6.13 15.58 -1.65
CA ALA A 302 7.38 15.93 -2.32
C ALA A 302 7.48 17.45 -2.53
N HIS A 303 6.42 18.09 -3.03
CA HIS A 303 6.35 19.54 -3.22
C HIS A 303 6.67 20.32 -1.93
N ILE A 304 5.94 20.02 -0.86
CA ILE A 304 6.04 20.74 0.42
C ILE A 304 7.30 20.42 1.22
N SER A 305 8.04 19.37 0.81
CA SER A 305 9.31 18.96 1.42
C SER A 305 10.54 19.35 0.59
N GLY A 306 10.39 20.25 -0.39
CA GLY A 306 11.49 20.83 -1.16
C GLY A 306 11.31 20.74 -2.66
N GLY A 307 10.41 19.87 -3.13
CA GLY A 307 10.12 19.68 -4.55
C GLY A 307 9.46 20.88 -5.23
N HIS A 308 8.92 21.85 -4.49
CA HIS A 308 8.42 23.11 -5.07
C HIS A 308 9.50 23.85 -5.87
N ALA A 309 10.77 23.72 -5.48
CA ALA A 309 11.90 24.38 -6.14
C ALA A 309 12.44 23.62 -7.36
N TRP A 310 11.90 22.42 -7.63
CA TRP A 310 12.33 21.61 -8.77
C TRP A 310 11.84 22.18 -10.09
N SER A 311 12.68 22.06 -11.11
CA SER A 311 12.26 22.27 -12.50
C SER A 311 11.18 21.26 -12.90
N ARG A 312 10.41 21.59 -13.94
CA ARG A 312 9.39 20.69 -14.49
C ARG A 312 9.95 19.31 -14.87
N ASN A 313 11.17 19.26 -15.42
CA ASN A 313 11.83 18.01 -15.78
C ASN A 313 12.18 17.16 -14.54
N GLN A 314 12.58 17.79 -13.43
CA GLN A 314 12.82 17.07 -12.17
C GLN A 314 11.50 16.56 -11.56
N LYS A 315 10.42 17.34 -11.60
CA LYS A 315 9.08 16.90 -11.17
C LYS A 315 8.59 15.72 -12.01
N ARG A 316 8.74 15.77 -13.34
CA ARG A 316 8.46 14.64 -14.25
C ARG A 316 9.32 13.42 -13.93
N ALA A 317 10.62 13.59 -13.73
CA ALA A 317 11.52 12.49 -13.41
C ALA A 317 11.15 11.81 -12.09
N TYR A 318 10.80 12.58 -11.05
CA TYR A 318 10.29 12.06 -9.79
C TYR A 318 8.99 11.27 -9.97
N ALA A 319 8.04 11.84 -10.71
CA ALA A 319 6.71 11.25 -10.84
C ALA A 319 6.67 9.96 -11.67
N ASN A 320 7.74 9.64 -12.40
CA ASN A 320 7.87 8.46 -13.26
C ASN A 320 9.13 7.63 -12.96
N ASP A 321 9.67 7.72 -11.75
CA ASP A 321 10.91 7.02 -11.41
C ASP A 321 10.70 5.51 -11.24
N LEU A 322 10.98 4.76 -12.30
CA LEU A 322 10.99 3.30 -12.31
C LEU A 322 12.33 2.71 -11.84
N SER A 323 13.37 3.53 -11.69
CA SER A 323 14.71 3.07 -11.29
C SER A 323 14.86 2.86 -9.78
N LEU A 324 13.90 3.35 -8.98
CA LEU A 324 13.83 3.15 -7.55
C LEU A 324 12.56 2.35 -7.20
N ALA A 325 12.75 1.11 -6.76
CA ALA A 325 11.68 0.20 -6.32
C ALA A 325 10.68 0.87 -5.38
N SER A 326 11.18 1.67 -4.45
CA SER A 326 10.42 2.32 -3.40
C SER A 326 9.69 3.59 -3.86
N ALA A 327 9.86 4.07 -5.10
CA ALA A 327 9.23 5.30 -5.56
C ALA A 327 7.76 5.12 -5.95
N LEU A 328 7.44 4.04 -6.67
CA LEU A 328 6.12 3.75 -7.21
C LEU A 328 5.68 2.33 -6.84
N GLN A 329 4.43 2.16 -6.42
CA GLN A 329 3.94 0.85 -5.99
C GLN A 329 2.46 0.62 -6.29
N ALA A 330 2.11 -0.58 -6.76
CA ALA A 330 0.74 -1.01 -6.97
C ALA A 330 0.02 -1.22 -5.62
N THR A 331 -0.94 -0.35 -5.32
CA THR A 331 -1.61 -0.27 -4.02
C THR A 331 -3.12 -0.34 -4.17
N GLU A 332 -3.80 -0.95 -3.19
CA GLU A 332 -5.26 -0.92 -3.13
C GLU A 332 -5.77 0.53 -3.17
N ASN A 333 -6.70 0.82 -4.08
CA ASN A 333 -7.18 2.18 -4.30
C ASN A 333 -7.75 2.85 -3.02
N GLY A 334 -8.48 2.11 -2.18
CA GLY A 334 -9.02 2.61 -0.92
C GLY A 334 -7.92 2.98 0.08
N VAL A 335 -6.87 2.18 0.16
CA VAL A 335 -5.72 2.44 1.05
C VAL A 335 -4.92 3.64 0.56
N ASN A 336 -4.64 3.72 -0.75
CA ASN A 336 -3.94 4.84 -1.35
C ASN A 336 -4.69 6.17 -1.14
N ARG A 337 -6.01 6.16 -1.32
CA ARG A 337 -6.86 7.35 -1.10
C ARG A 337 -6.92 7.75 0.37
N ALA A 338 -6.91 6.78 1.29
CA ALA A 338 -6.86 7.05 2.73
C ALA A 338 -5.52 7.68 3.15
N LYS A 339 -4.42 7.28 2.52
CA LYS A 339 -3.09 7.89 2.70
C LYS A 339 -3.07 9.34 2.21
N GLY A 340 -3.61 9.61 1.02
CA GLY A 340 -3.63 10.95 0.44
C GLY A 340 -2.22 11.55 0.31
N ALA A 341 -2.03 12.75 0.84
CA ALA A 341 -0.71 13.41 0.93
C ALA A 341 -0.01 13.19 2.28
N GLY A 342 -0.59 12.35 3.14
CA GLY A 342 -0.18 12.15 4.52
C GLY A 342 1.24 11.62 4.63
N ALA A 343 2.02 12.23 5.50
CA ALA A 343 3.33 11.71 5.89
C ALA A 343 3.22 10.63 6.99
N PRO A 344 4.29 9.89 7.30
CA PRO A 344 4.31 8.87 8.36
C PRO A 344 3.82 9.29 9.75
N ASP A 345 3.83 10.59 10.06
CA ASP A 345 3.28 11.19 11.28
C ASP A 345 1.76 11.46 11.23
N GLU A 346 1.19 11.50 10.02
CA GLU A 346 -0.24 11.78 9.77
C GLU A 346 -0.99 10.51 9.37
N TRP A 347 -0.32 9.59 8.68
CA TRP A 347 -0.88 8.33 8.20
C TRP A 347 0.17 7.21 8.25
N LYS A 348 -0.26 6.00 8.59
CA LYS A 348 0.55 4.77 8.54
C LYS A 348 -0.26 3.65 7.89
N PRO A 349 0.40 2.65 7.27
CA PRO A 349 -0.27 1.43 6.84
C PRO A 349 -1.12 0.83 7.98
N PRO A 350 -2.35 0.38 7.71
CA PRO A 350 -3.23 -0.16 8.74
C PRO A 350 -2.71 -1.47 9.35
N VAL A 351 -1.88 -2.21 8.60
CA VAL A 351 -1.21 -3.42 9.09
C VAL A 351 0.18 -3.03 9.63
N GLN A 352 0.37 -3.18 10.95
CA GLN A 352 1.63 -2.83 11.62
C GLN A 352 2.84 -3.61 11.09
N ALA A 353 2.65 -4.86 10.66
CA ALA A 353 3.73 -5.67 10.07
C ALA A 353 4.34 -5.02 8.82
N SER A 354 3.62 -4.12 8.13
CA SER A 354 4.14 -3.39 6.97
C SER A 354 4.93 -2.13 7.32
N TRP A 355 4.97 -1.72 8.60
CA TRP A 355 5.56 -0.43 9.00
C TRP A 355 7.06 -0.36 8.74
N CYS A 356 7.82 -1.41 9.05
CA CYS A 356 9.25 -1.45 8.79
C CYS A 356 9.54 -1.20 7.31
N ARG A 357 8.96 -1.99 6.41
CA ARG A 357 9.13 -1.83 4.96
C ARG A 357 8.69 -0.45 4.48
N TYR A 358 7.52 0.00 4.91
CA TYR A 358 7.01 1.33 4.52
C TYR A 358 7.98 2.45 4.92
N ALA A 359 8.55 2.39 6.12
CA ALA A 359 9.52 3.38 6.58
C ALA A 359 10.82 3.32 5.80
N GLN A 360 11.33 2.12 5.50
CA GLN A 360 12.52 1.93 4.67
C GLN A 360 12.32 2.55 3.27
N ASP A 361 11.24 2.17 2.60
CA ASP A 361 10.86 2.70 1.28
C ASP A 361 10.72 4.25 1.31
N TRP A 362 10.13 4.80 2.38
CA TRP A 362 9.94 6.25 2.52
C TRP A 362 11.27 6.99 2.69
N ILE A 363 12.17 6.42 3.50
CA ILE A 363 13.51 6.97 3.74
C ILE A 363 14.35 6.92 2.46
N GLU A 364 14.30 5.82 1.71
CA GLU A 364 14.99 5.68 0.43
C GLU A 364 14.58 6.78 -0.56
N VAL A 365 13.27 6.99 -0.74
CA VAL A 365 12.76 8.04 -1.65
C VAL A 365 13.18 9.43 -1.17
N LYS A 366 12.98 9.75 0.12
CA LYS A 366 13.37 11.06 0.66
C LYS A 366 14.88 11.31 0.51
N HIS A 367 15.70 10.27 0.70
CA HIS A 367 17.15 10.36 0.61
C HIS A 367 17.63 10.55 -0.84
N LYS A 368 17.16 9.73 -1.79
CA LYS A 368 17.49 9.85 -3.23
C LYS A 368 17.19 11.26 -3.76
N TYR A 369 16.06 11.82 -3.36
CA TYR A 369 15.59 13.11 -3.85
C TYR A 369 15.94 14.31 -2.96
N SER A 370 16.73 14.10 -1.89
CA SER A 370 17.14 15.16 -0.96
C SER A 370 15.95 15.97 -0.41
N LEU A 371 14.84 15.28 -0.12
CA LEU A 371 13.63 15.88 0.43
C LEU A 371 13.72 15.99 1.95
N LEU A 372 13.10 17.04 2.49
CA LEU A 372 13.01 17.31 3.91
C LEU A 372 12.07 16.32 4.61
N VAL A 373 12.33 16.12 5.90
CA VAL A 373 11.39 15.50 6.86
C VAL A 373 11.11 16.49 7.99
N THR A 374 9.90 16.49 8.52
CA THR A 374 9.63 17.22 9.78
C THR A 374 10.19 16.43 10.97
N GLN A 375 10.32 17.07 12.13
CA GLN A 375 10.72 16.35 13.34
C GLN A 375 9.70 15.27 13.75
N ALA A 376 8.41 15.53 13.54
CA ALA A 376 7.34 14.57 13.80
C ALA A 376 7.44 13.37 12.83
N GLU A 377 7.64 13.64 11.54
CA GLU A 377 7.83 12.62 10.50
C GLU A 377 9.07 11.76 10.79
N LYS A 378 10.21 12.37 11.14
CA LYS A 378 11.44 11.65 11.50
C LYS A 378 11.25 10.74 12.71
N SER A 379 10.51 11.21 13.72
CA SER A 379 10.19 10.42 14.92
C SER A 379 9.26 9.25 14.57
N ALA A 380 8.26 9.50 13.73
CA ALA A 380 7.33 8.49 13.25
C ALA A 380 8.04 7.40 12.42
N LEU A 381 8.98 7.78 11.56
CA LEU A 381 9.82 6.86 10.78
C LEU A 381 10.73 6.03 11.69
N SER A 382 11.37 6.65 12.69
CA SER A 382 12.19 5.92 13.67
C SER A 382 11.37 4.85 14.40
N SER A 383 10.19 5.21 14.89
CA SER A 383 9.29 4.26 15.57
C SER A 383 8.83 3.12 14.66
N MET A 384 8.66 3.38 13.36
CA MET A 384 8.33 2.33 12.39
C MET A 384 9.53 1.44 12.09
N LEU A 385 10.76 1.97 12.04
CA LEU A 385 11.97 1.16 11.92
C LEU A 385 12.20 0.26 13.14
N ASP A 386 11.75 0.64 14.33
CA ASP A 386 11.82 -0.21 15.53
C ASP A 386 10.97 -1.50 15.38
N THR A 387 10.11 -1.59 14.36
CA THR A 387 9.33 -2.81 14.04
C THR A 387 10.07 -3.78 13.11
N CYS A 388 11.31 -3.49 12.71
CA CYS A 388 12.07 -4.30 11.75
C CYS A 388 12.59 -5.65 12.28
N THR A 389 12.30 -5.98 13.54
CA THR A 389 12.75 -7.24 14.15
C THR A 389 12.15 -8.46 13.45
N GLY A 390 13.00 -9.31 12.88
CA GLY A 390 12.60 -10.64 12.42
C GLY A 390 11.95 -10.71 11.03
N GLN A 391 12.04 -9.66 10.19
CA GLN A 391 11.58 -9.70 8.80
C GLN A 391 12.72 -9.26 7.87
N PRO A 392 13.15 -10.10 6.90
CA PRO A 392 14.05 -9.63 5.84
C PRO A 392 13.32 -8.58 5.01
N TYR A 393 13.93 -7.41 4.81
CA TYR A 393 13.46 -6.44 3.83
C TYR A 393 13.46 -7.10 2.45
N VAL A 394 12.27 -7.28 1.89
CA VAL A 394 12.11 -7.67 0.49
C VAL A 394 11.66 -6.41 -0.24
N PRO A 395 12.56 -5.74 -1.00
CA PRO A 395 12.17 -4.56 -1.76
C PRO A 395 11.03 -4.91 -2.72
N PRO A 396 10.19 -3.94 -3.10
CA PRO A 396 9.27 -4.10 -4.22
C PRO A 396 10.02 -4.64 -5.44
N VAL A 397 9.37 -5.50 -6.24
CA VAL A 397 9.95 -5.96 -7.51
C VAL A 397 10.10 -4.73 -8.38
N GLN A 398 11.33 -4.40 -8.77
CA GLN A 398 11.54 -3.26 -9.67
C GLN A 398 10.92 -3.56 -11.04
N PRO A 399 10.24 -2.58 -11.66
CA PRO A 399 10.04 -2.60 -13.09
C PRO A 399 11.39 -2.78 -13.76
N VAL A 400 11.50 -3.82 -14.59
CA VAL A 400 12.66 -3.95 -15.46
C VAL A 400 12.51 -2.83 -16.47
N GLN A 401 13.14 -1.68 -16.22
CA GLN A 401 13.34 -0.72 -17.30
C GLN A 401 13.99 -1.50 -18.45
N PRO A 402 13.46 -1.41 -19.69
CA PRO A 402 14.18 -1.92 -20.84
C PRO A 402 15.59 -1.33 -20.77
N ALA A 403 16.59 -2.21 -20.71
CA ALA A 403 17.98 -1.79 -20.64
C ALA A 403 18.17 -0.70 -21.71
N GLN A 404 18.65 0.49 -21.31
CA GLN A 404 18.98 1.56 -22.23
C GLN A 404 19.62 0.94 -23.45
N ALA A 405 18.93 1.01 -24.60
CA ALA A 405 19.38 0.33 -25.80
C ALA A 405 20.82 0.76 -26.04
N THR A 406 21.78 -0.15 -25.84
CA THR A 406 23.16 0.06 -26.28
C THR A 406 23.07 0.49 -27.73
N PRO A 407 23.77 1.55 -28.18
CA PRO A 407 23.69 2.00 -29.56
C PRO A 407 24.07 0.82 -30.45
N VAL A 408 23.06 0.24 -31.09
CA VAL A 408 23.25 -0.83 -32.06
C VAL A 408 24.07 -0.20 -33.19
N PRO A 409 25.24 -0.74 -33.55
CA PRO A 409 25.99 -0.22 -34.69
C PRO A 409 25.10 -0.26 -35.93
N PRO A 410 25.20 0.72 -36.85
CA PRO A 410 24.26 0.84 -37.95
C PRO A 410 24.34 -0.39 -38.84
N VAL A 411 23.35 -1.27 -38.73
CA VAL A 411 23.11 -2.33 -39.71
C VAL A 411 22.62 -1.65 -40.99
N SER A 412 23.41 -1.83 -42.05
CA SER A 412 23.11 -1.31 -43.38
C SER A 412 21.71 -1.74 -43.84
N ALA A 413 20.96 -0.77 -44.32
CA ALA A 413 19.63 -0.94 -44.85
C ALA A 413 19.62 -1.88 -46.07
N SER A 414 18.73 -2.87 -46.06
CA SER A 414 18.11 -3.42 -47.27
C SER A 414 16.75 -4.05 -46.95
N GLN A 415 15.71 -3.31 -47.31
CA GLN A 415 14.31 -3.66 -47.62
C GLN A 415 13.70 -4.97 -47.07
N SER A 416 12.60 -4.84 -46.31
CA SER A 416 11.27 -5.29 -46.77
C SER A 416 10.14 -4.92 -45.80
N GLY A 417 9.11 -4.24 -46.32
CA GLY A 417 7.75 -4.77 -46.24
C GLY A 417 6.83 -4.48 -45.04
N PHE A 418 7.11 -3.54 -44.15
CA PHE A 418 6.08 -3.09 -43.18
C PHE A 418 5.40 -1.80 -43.65
N PRO A 419 4.05 -1.74 -43.71
CA PRO A 419 3.35 -0.48 -43.96
C PRO A 419 3.68 0.52 -42.85
N PRO A 420 3.92 1.81 -43.16
CA PRO A 420 4.20 2.80 -42.12
C PRO A 420 3.02 2.88 -41.15
N PRO A 421 3.25 2.86 -39.82
CA PRO A 421 2.17 3.03 -38.86
C PRO A 421 1.45 4.36 -39.11
N ARG A 422 0.12 4.31 -38.93
CA ARG A 422 -0.80 5.41 -39.23
C ARG A 422 -0.40 6.69 -38.50
N ARG A 423 -0.57 7.80 -39.22
CA ARG A 423 -0.36 9.21 -38.84
C ARG A 423 -0.76 9.49 -37.37
N GLN A 424 0.20 9.46 -36.45
CA GLN A 424 0.04 10.09 -35.13
C GLN A 424 0.67 11.48 -35.18
N GLY A 425 -0.17 12.49 -34.96
CA GLY A 425 0.28 13.85 -34.73
C GLY A 425 1.07 13.92 -33.42
N ARG A 426 2.17 14.67 -33.42
CA ARG A 426 2.97 14.99 -32.23
C ARG A 426 2.46 16.26 -31.57
N TYR A 427 2.44 16.32 -30.25
CA TYR A 427 2.00 17.48 -29.47
C TYR A 427 3.10 18.55 -29.38
N CYS A 428 2.75 19.76 -28.91
CA CYS A 428 3.72 20.87 -28.79
C CYS A 428 4.92 20.55 -27.90
N ASN A 429 4.74 19.73 -26.87
CA ASN A 429 5.77 19.32 -25.92
C ASN A 429 6.73 18.24 -26.46
N ASP A 430 6.51 17.75 -27.69
CA ASP A 430 7.39 16.77 -28.34
C ASP A 430 8.58 17.42 -29.07
N PHE A 431 8.72 18.74 -28.99
CA PHE A 431 9.73 19.51 -29.71
C PHE A 431 10.48 20.44 -28.74
N ASP A 432 11.80 20.49 -28.86
CA ASP A 432 12.65 21.35 -28.05
C ASP A 432 12.67 22.80 -28.59
N THR A 433 12.40 22.96 -29.89
CA THR A 433 12.45 24.26 -30.57
C THR A 433 11.33 24.41 -31.59
N ARG A 434 10.97 25.66 -31.89
CA ARG A 434 10.00 25.99 -32.96
C ARG A 434 10.37 25.34 -34.29
N ALA A 435 11.65 25.36 -34.66
CA ALA A 435 12.14 24.84 -35.93
C ALA A 435 11.90 23.33 -36.09
N GLN A 436 12.03 22.56 -35.01
CA GLN A 436 11.74 21.12 -35.04
C GLN A 436 10.25 20.84 -35.24
N TYR A 437 9.38 21.60 -34.56
CA TYR A 437 7.93 21.52 -34.75
C TYR A 437 7.53 21.84 -36.20
N GLU A 438 8.08 22.92 -36.76
CA GLU A 438 7.81 23.35 -38.13
C GLU A 438 8.31 22.35 -39.16
N ALA A 439 9.49 21.76 -38.97
CA ALA A 439 10.02 20.73 -39.84
C ALA A 439 9.17 19.45 -39.82
N PHE A 440 8.68 19.04 -38.65
CA PHE A 440 7.83 17.85 -38.53
C PHE A 440 6.47 18.03 -39.19
N TYR A 441 5.86 19.21 -39.04
CA TYR A 441 4.56 19.54 -39.63
C TYR A 441 4.65 20.16 -41.03
N ALA A 442 5.84 20.26 -41.63
CA ALA A 442 6.00 20.74 -43.00
C ALA A 442 5.20 19.84 -43.98
N GLY A 443 4.24 20.44 -44.69
CA GLY A 443 3.35 19.71 -45.60
C GLY A 443 2.32 18.81 -44.91
N ARG A 444 2.06 19.02 -43.61
CA ARG A 444 1.04 18.30 -42.83
C ARG A 444 0.02 19.27 -42.25
N GLU A 445 -1.17 18.77 -41.98
CA GLU A 445 -2.18 19.51 -41.23
C GLU A 445 -1.75 19.64 -39.76
N LYS A 446 -1.70 20.88 -39.26
CA LYS A 446 -1.36 21.16 -37.85
C LYS A 446 -2.63 21.10 -37.01
N PRO A 447 -2.65 20.40 -35.86
CA PRO A 447 -3.80 20.38 -34.97
C PRO A 447 -4.16 21.78 -34.46
N ALA A 448 -5.42 22.18 -34.57
CA ALA A 448 -5.90 23.47 -34.06
C ALA A 448 -5.67 23.65 -32.55
N SER A 449 -5.62 22.55 -31.79
CA SER A 449 -5.32 22.55 -30.35
C SER A 449 -3.91 23.05 -30.00
N HIS A 450 -3.01 23.16 -30.97
CA HIS A 450 -1.67 23.73 -30.76
C HIS A 450 -1.64 25.25 -30.94
N ASP A 451 -2.69 25.85 -31.49
CA ASP A 451 -2.86 27.29 -31.69
C ASP A 451 -3.85 27.80 -30.61
N ARG A 452 -3.30 28.11 -29.42
CA ARG A 452 -4.08 28.28 -28.20
C ARG A 452 -4.96 29.52 -28.23
N ASP A 453 -4.49 30.59 -28.85
CA ASP A 453 -5.17 31.87 -29.00
C ASP A 453 -5.73 32.09 -30.42
N ASN A 454 -5.52 31.11 -31.31
CA ASN A 454 -6.11 31.02 -32.65
C ASN A 454 -5.64 32.17 -33.56
N ASP A 455 -4.39 32.60 -33.38
CA ASP A 455 -3.73 33.67 -34.13
C ASP A 455 -2.92 33.14 -35.34
N GLY A 456 -2.87 31.82 -35.50
CA GLY A 456 -2.09 31.12 -36.53
C GLY A 456 -0.69 30.70 -36.07
N ARG A 457 -0.30 30.98 -34.83
CA ARG A 457 0.98 30.57 -34.22
C ARG A 457 0.78 29.36 -33.33
N TYR A 458 1.28 28.24 -33.83
CA TYR A 458 1.19 26.96 -33.15
C TYR A 458 2.36 26.80 -32.16
N CYS A 459 2.07 26.27 -30.98
CA CYS A 459 3.02 25.93 -29.93
C CYS A 459 3.84 27.12 -29.42
N GLU A 460 3.15 28.13 -28.89
CA GLU A 460 3.73 29.41 -28.46
C GLU A 460 4.79 29.31 -27.36
N ALA A 461 4.78 28.22 -26.58
CA ALA A 461 5.79 27.95 -25.56
C ALA A 461 7.15 27.49 -26.14
N LEU A 462 7.22 27.21 -27.44
CA LEU A 462 8.45 26.84 -28.13
C LEU A 462 9.17 28.10 -28.64
N ASN A 463 10.41 28.26 -28.17
CA ASN A 463 11.31 29.35 -28.58
C ASN A 463 11.86 29.13 -29.99
#